data_AF-A0A1N7S8J7-F1
#
_entry.id   AF-A0A1N7S8J7-F1
#
_cell.length_a   1.000
_cell.length_b   1.000
_cell.length_c   1.000
_cell.angle_alpha   90.00
_cell.angle_beta   90.00
_cell.angle_gamma   90.00
#
_symmetry.space_group_name_H-M   'P 1'
#
loop_
_entity.id
_entity.type
_entity.pdbx_description
1 polymer ?
#
loop_
_entity_poly.entity_id
_entity_poly.type
_entity_poly.pdbx_seq_one_letter_code
_entity_poly.pdbx_strand_id
1 'polypeptide(L)'
;MHSLGYIGLALASSGAVAWTACALSKRYDAAFDFNLPAPANEDRALTEAWSRRVLRDGIPMSTQLREGLPELPARMRALPLDDRGYPVPFFVAWFDGKPDFRVADQKKMGICHNQHRCWLCGEKLGKYMAFVIGPMCAVNRTSSEPPSHVDCAKFAASACPFLARPKAVRRDSGLPEERVDPAGLGIPRNPGVALVWVTREYKAFRAPGGVLFRIGDPEQTIWYAEGRAATREEVMHSVQTGLPSLYDLAHLQGEAAVMELDTAVARATRHFPQHAAAPHLG
;
A
#
# COMPACT_ATOMS: atom_id res chain seq x y z
N MET A 1 -35.56 -29.83 49.01
CA MET A 1 -34.38 -30.15 48.17
C MET A 1 -34.89 -30.39 46.76
N HIS A 2 -34.22 -29.77 45.78
CA HIS A 2 -34.51 -29.70 44.34
C HIS A 2 -35.57 -28.68 43.90
N SER A 3 -35.06 -27.47 43.66
CA SER A 3 -35.69 -26.35 42.98
C SER A 3 -35.19 -26.29 41.54
N LEU A 4 -36.13 -26.20 40.59
CA LEU A 4 -36.15 -25.36 39.36
C LEU A 4 -34.99 -25.38 38.35
N GLY A 5 -35.36 -25.45 37.06
CA GLY A 5 -34.46 -25.01 35.99
C GLY A 5 -34.84 -25.33 34.54
N TYR A 6 -36.10 -25.15 34.12
CA TYR A 6 -36.48 -25.05 32.70
C TYR A 6 -36.40 -23.57 32.30
N ILE A 7 -35.45 -23.18 31.45
CA ILE A 7 -35.56 -22.03 30.53
C ILE A 7 -34.77 -22.39 29.27
N GLY A 8 -35.49 -22.63 28.18
CA GLY A 8 -34.92 -22.56 26.84
C GLY A 8 -34.71 -21.09 26.44
N LEU A 9 -33.59 -20.80 25.79
CA LEU A 9 -33.41 -19.54 25.07
C LEU A 9 -32.69 -19.84 23.75
N ALA A 10 -33.46 -19.78 22.67
CA ALA A 10 -32.95 -19.53 21.34
C ALA A 10 -32.51 -18.06 21.26
N LEU A 11 -31.28 -17.80 20.81
CA LEU A 11 -30.88 -16.50 20.28
C LEU A 11 -30.01 -16.70 19.04
N ALA A 12 -30.64 -16.47 17.90
CA ALA A 12 -29.99 -16.09 16.66
C ALA A 12 -29.82 -14.57 16.64
N SER A 13 -28.57 -14.09 16.58
CA SER A 13 -28.09 -12.69 16.31
C SER A 13 -26.73 -12.58 17.03
N SER A 14 -25.57 -12.22 16.48
CA SER A 14 -25.18 -11.21 15.47
C SER A 14 -23.69 -11.52 15.15
N GLY A 15 -23.20 -11.42 13.91
CA GLY A 15 -22.69 -10.16 13.37
C GLY A 15 -21.25 -9.85 13.83
N ALA A 16 -20.27 -10.09 12.93
CA ALA A 16 -18.92 -9.51 12.84
C ALA A 16 -18.39 -8.70 14.05
N VAL A 17 -17.42 -9.25 14.78
CA VAL A 17 -16.57 -8.46 15.69
C VAL A 17 -15.31 -8.09 14.94
N ALA A 18 -15.33 -6.85 14.42
CA ALA A 18 -14.25 -6.24 13.68
C ALA A 18 -13.09 -5.84 14.60
N TRP A 19 -11.90 -6.35 14.28
CA TRP A 19 -10.60 -5.65 14.30
C TRP A 19 -10.26 -4.83 15.54
N THR A 20 -9.20 -5.19 16.25
CA THR A 20 -8.62 -4.39 17.34
C THR A 20 -7.73 -3.22 16.86
N ALA A 21 -7.99 -2.72 15.65
CA ALA A 21 -7.73 -1.33 15.27
C ALA A 21 -9.02 -0.47 15.28
N CYS A 22 -10.19 -1.11 15.41
CA CYS A 22 -11.52 -0.51 15.49
C CYS A 22 -12.00 -0.33 16.95
N ALA A 23 -11.49 -1.09 17.91
CA ALA A 23 -11.84 -0.91 19.33
C ALA A 23 -11.29 0.41 19.93
N LEU A 24 -10.23 0.98 19.34
CA LEU A 24 -9.78 2.35 19.63
C LEU A 24 -10.47 3.40 18.74
N SER A 25 -11.11 3.03 17.62
CA SER A 25 -11.73 3.99 16.70
C SER A 25 -13.09 4.50 17.16
N LYS A 26 -13.82 3.74 18.01
CA LYS A 26 -15.12 4.16 18.56
C LYS A 26 -15.07 5.36 19.52
N ARG A 27 -13.88 5.86 19.87
CA ARG A 27 -13.69 7.07 20.70
C ARG A 27 -13.13 8.29 19.93
N TYR A 28 -12.92 8.19 18.61
CA TYR A 28 -12.37 9.28 17.79
C TYR A 28 -13.38 9.85 16.77
N ASP A 29 -14.64 9.99 17.19
CA ASP A 29 -15.71 10.65 16.42
C ASP A 29 -15.85 12.16 16.73
N ALA A 30 -14.87 12.77 17.41
CA ALA A 30 -14.86 14.21 17.62
C ALA A 30 -13.60 14.84 16.98
N ALA A 31 -13.83 15.66 15.95
CA ALA A 31 -12.93 16.73 15.46
C ALA A 31 -11.71 16.35 14.59
N PHE A 32 -11.87 15.47 13.60
CA PHE A 32 -11.10 15.61 12.34
C PHE A 32 -12.11 15.68 11.21
N ASP A 33 -12.26 16.82 10.57
CA ASP A 33 -13.11 16.93 9.40
C ASP A 33 -12.40 16.23 8.23
N PHE A 34 -13.08 15.29 7.55
CA PHE A 34 -12.56 14.67 6.32
C PHE A 34 -12.50 15.68 5.16
N ASN A 35 -13.00 16.91 5.38
CA ASN A 35 -12.68 18.09 4.59
C ASN A 35 -11.20 18.48 4.75
N LEU A 36 -10.29 17.65 4.24
CA LEU A 36 -9.14 18.23 3.54
C LEU A 36 -9.78 19.10 2.44
N PRO A 37 -9.61 20.43 2.45
CA PRO A 37 -10.24 21.26 1.44
C PRO A 37 -9.86 20.67 0.08
N ALA A 38 -10.87 20.25 -0.68
CA ALA A 38 -10.64 19.91 -2.07
C ALA A 38 -9.93 21.13 -2.66
N PRO A 39 -8.69 21.02 -3.17
CA PRO A 39 -8.13 22.14 -3.90
C PRO A 39 -9.15 22.48 -4.98
N ALA A 40 -9.51 23.77 -5.04
CA ALA A 40 -10.50 24.27 -5.97
C ALA A 40 -10.29 23.63 -7.34
N ASN A 41 -11.39 23.20 -7.97
CA ASN A 41 -11.49 22.53 -9.27
C ASN A 41 -10.39 22.94 -10.30
N GLU A 42 -9.20 22.35 -10.18
CA GLU A 42 -8.09 22.51 -11.13
C GLU A 42 -7.85 21.17 -11.82
N ASP A 43 -8.90 20.63 -12.43
CA ASP A 43 -9.03 19.25 -12.94
C ASP A 43 -8.18 18.94 -14.20
N ARG A 44 -7.20 19.79 -14.52
CA ARG A 44 -6.20 19.56 -15.59
C ARG A 44 -4.91 20.38 -15.40
N ALA A 45 -5.00 21.48 -14.65
CA ALA A 45 -3.86 22.33 -14.34
C ALA A 45 -2.89 21.69 -13.32
N LEU A 46 -3.32 20.76 -12.47
CA LEU A 46 -2.43 20.22 -11.42
C LEU A 46 -1.26 19.36 -11.95
N THR A 47 -1.39 18.64 -13.07
CA THR A 47 -0.25 17.93 -13.66
C THR A 47 0.60 18.85 -14.53
N GLU A 48 -0.02 19.62 -15.44
CA GLU A 48 0.71 20.54 -16.34
C GLU A 48 1.33 21.76 -15.64
N ALA A 49 0.71 22.28 -14.58
CA ALA A 49 1.27 23.35 -13.76
C ALA A 49 2.32 22.82 -12.78
N TRP A 50 2.23 21.55 -12.35
CA TRP A 50 3.25 20.93 -11.49
C TRP A 50 4.54 20.64 -12.26
N SER A 51 4.46 20.09 -13.48
CA SER A 51 5.62 19.98 -14.38
C SER A 51 6.26 21.34 -14.67
N ARG A 52 5.45 22.40 -14.83
CA ARG A 52 5.94 23.77 -15.08
C ARG A 52 6.55 24.45 -13.85
N ARG A 53 6.13 24.11 -12.63
CA ARG A 53 6.62 24.73 -11.39
C ARG A 53 8.01 24.22 -11.01
N VAL A 54 8.26 22.91 -11.17
CA VAL A 54 9.55 22.26 -10.86
C VAL A 54 10.69 22.79 -11.75
N LEU A 55 10.40 23.12 -13.02
CA LEU A 55 11.40 23.65 -13.95
C LEU A 55 11.83 25.10 -13.64
N ARG A 56 11.12 25.81 -12.76
CA ARG A 56 11.32 27.26 -12.54
C ARG A 56 12.45 27.58 -11.55
N ASP A 57 12.84 26.63 -10.71
CA ASP A 57 13.76 26.87 -9.57
C ASP A 57 15.22 26.49 -9.85
N GLY A 58 15.58 26.16 -11.11
CA GLY A 58 16.98 25.98 -11.54
C GLY A 58 17.68 24.73 -10.99
N ILE A 59 16.93 23.74 -10.50
CA ILE A 59 17.49 22.50 -9.95
C ILE A 59 17.74 21.51 -11.10
N PRO A 60 18.93 20.88 -11.18
CA PRO A 60 19.25 19.95 -12.25
C PRO A 60 18.37 18.70 -12.14
N MET A 61 17.42 18.58 -13.07
CA MET A 61 16.63 17.38 -13.32
C MET A 61 17.21 16.68 -14.54
N SER A 62 17.23 15.34 -14.53
CA SER A 62 17.63 14.61 -15.73
C SER A 62 16.59 14.81 -16.83
N THR A 63 17.04 14.90 -18.07
CA THR A 63 16.17 14.82 -19.26
C THR A 63 16.13 13.41 -19.86
N GLN A 64 16.96 12.51 -19.33
CA GLN A 64 17.09 11.14 -19.81
C GLN A 64 16.68 10.15 -18.73
N LEU A 65 15.84 9.18 -19.15
CA LEU A 65 15.46 8.06 -18.32
C LEU A 65 16.71 7.23 -18.00
N ARG A 66 16.83 6.80 -16.75
CA ARG A 66 17.94 5.95 -16.31
C ARG A 66 17.99 4.65 -17.11
N GLU A 67 19.19 4.24 -17.52
CA GLU A 67 19.43 2.97 -18.18
C GLU A 67 19.10 1.77 -17.26
N GLY A 68 18.61 0.68 -17.86
CA GLY A 68 18.25 -0.55 -17.16
C GLY A 68 16.90 -0.52 -16.45
N LEU A 69 16.13 0.57 -16.56
CA LEU A 69 14.74 0.58 -16.13
C LEU A 69 13.86 -0.21 -17.12
N PRO A 70 12.80 -0.89 -16.62
CA PRO A 70 11.74 -1.42 -17.47
C PRO A 70 11.10 -0.33 -18.34
N GLU A 71 10.35 -0.75 -19.37
CA GLU A 71 9.62 0.21 -20.20
C GLU A 71 8.70 1.09 -19.35
N LEU A 72 8.86 2.40 -19.50
CA LEU A 72 8.08 3.39 -18.76
C LEU A 72 6.64 3.43 -19.29
N PRO A 73 5.61 3.19 -18.44
CA PRO A 73 4.21 3.29 -18.85
C PRO A 73 3.91 4.66 -19.47
N ALA A 74 3.08 4.70 -20.51
CA ALA A 74 2.77 5.93 -21.26
C ALA A 74 2.35 7.09 -20.34
N ARG A 75 1.51 6.82 -19.33
CA ARG A 75 1.03 7.80 -18.34
C ARG A 75 2.11 8.33 -17.38
N MET A 76 3.25 7.66 -17.29
CA MET A 76 4.38 8.09 -16.46
C MET A 76 5.41 8.91 -17.24
N ARG A 77 5.30 8.99 -18.57
CA ARG A 77 6.28 9.71 -19.42
C ARG A 77 6.29 11.22 -19.19
N ALA A 78 5.21 11.78 -18.67
CA ALA A 78 5.09 13.20 -18.34
C ALA A 78 5.64 13.55 -16.94
N LEU A 79 6.04 12.55 -16.14
CA LEU A 79 6.61 12.79 -14.83
C LEU A 79 8.01 13.42 -14.97
N PRO A 80 8.39 14.37 -14.09
CA PRO A 80 9.75 14.84 -14.01
C PRO A 80 10.67 13.69 -13.60
N LEU A 81 11.92 13.75 -14.04
CA LEU A 81 12.95 12.80 -13.64
C LEU A 81 13.84 13.45 -12.58
N ASP A 82 14.24 12.69 -11.57
CA ASP A 82 15.25 13.15 -10.64
C ASP A 82 16.63 13.30 -11.33
N ASP A 83 17.62 13.78 -10.58
CA ASP A 83 19.00 13.92 -11.02
C ASP A 83 19.66 12.60 -11.47
N ARG A 84 19.11 11.45 -11.05
CA ARG A 84 19.58 10.09 -11.37
C ARG A 84 18.82 9.45 -12.54
N GLY A 85 17.84 10.14 -13.12
CA GLY A 85 17.00 9.68 -14.22
C GLY A 85 15.82 8.79 -13.82
N TYR A 86 15.43 8.74 -12.55
CA TYR A 86 14.21 8.03 -12.13
C TYR A 86 12.99 8.94 -12.27
N PRO A 87 11.85 8.44 -12.77
CA PRO A 87 10.60 9.21 -12.74
C PRO A 87 10.21 9.47 -11.29
N VAL A 88 9.85 10.72 -10.98
CA VAL A 88 9.36 11.11 -9.65
C VAL A 88 7.85 10.86 -9.60
N PRO A 89 7.36 9.86 -8.84
CA PRO A 89 5.94 9.59 -8.73
C PRO A 89 5.18 10.79 -8.15
N PHE A 90 3.91 10.90 -8.51
CA PHE A 90 3.01 11.97 -8.05
C PHE A 90 3.07 12.13 -6.54
N PHE A 91 3.00 11.04 -5.77
CA PHE A 91 2.97 11.09 -4.31
C PHE A 91 4.20 11.69 -3.63
N VAL A 92 5.35 11.74 -4.30
CA VAL A 92 6.61 12.15 -3.67
C VAL A 92 6.51 13.61 -3.22
N ALA A 93 6.90 13.87 -1.97
CA ALA A 93 7.02 15.22 -1.43
C ALA A 93 8.24 15.94 -1.99
N TRP A 94 8.14 17.26 -2.11
CA TRP A 94 9.20 18.11 -2.62
C TRP A 94 9.59 19.13 -1.54
N PHE A 95 10.89 19.27 -1.30
CA PHE A 95 11.46 20.20 -0.33
C PHE A 95 12.54 21.00 -1.04
N ASP A 96 12.44 22.33 -1.01
CA ASP A 96 13.37 23.24 -1.70
C ASP A 96 13.63 22.83 -3.15
N GLY A 97 12.54 22.47 -3.84
CA GLY A 97 12.53 22.04 -5.25
C GLY A 97 13.21 20.69 -5.52
N LYS A 98 13.58 19.92 -4.50
CA LYS A 98 14.12 18.55 -4.64
C LYS A 98 13.10 17.49 -4.19
N PRO A 99 12.94 16.38 -4.93
CA PRO A 99 12.05 15.30 -4.53
C PRO A 99 12.68 14.45 -3.41
N ASP A 100 11.93 14.17 -2.35
CA ASP A 100 12.32 13.21 -1.33
C ASP A 100 11.43 11.95 -1.39
N PHE A 101 11.94 10.93 -2.07
CA PHE A 101 11.28 9.63 -2.24
C PHE A 101 10.98 8.88 -0.92
N ARG A 102 11.52 9.35 0.21
CA ARG A 102 11.25 8.78 1.54
C ARG A 102 9.99 9.34 2.17
N VAL A 103 9.43 10.43 1.62
CA VAL A 103 8.31 11.16 2.18
C VAL A 103 7.16 11.19 1.19
N ALA A 104 6.02 10.64 1.60
CA ALA A 104 4.77 10.75 0.86
C ALA A 104 4.02 12.03 1.25
N ASP A 105 3.59 12.79 0.25
CA ASP A 105 2.83 14.01 0.44
C ASP A 105 1.38 13.68 0.83
N GLN A 106 1.01 14.01 2.07
CA GLN A 106 -0.32 13.73 2.63
C GLN A 106 -1.44 14.50 1.92
N LYS A 107 -1.17 15.69 1.37
CA LYS A 107 -2.17 16.42 0.60
C LYS A 107 -2.46 15.68 -0.71
N LYS A 108 -1.43 15.16 -1.35
CA LYS A 108 -1.57 14.32 -2.55
C LYS A 108 -2.27 13.00 -2.25
N MET A 109 -2.11 12.44 -1.05
CA MET A 109 -2.87 11.25 -0.62
C MET A 109 -4.38 11.54 -0.60
N GLY A 110 -4.78 12.66 0.01
CA GLY A 110 -6.15 13.12 0.00
C GLY A 110 -6.69 13.34 -1.42
N ILE A 111 -5.90 13.95 -2.30
CA ILE A 111 -6.24 14.13 -3.72
C ILE A 111 -6.46 12.78 -4.42
N CYS A 112 -5.52 11.83 -4.28
CA CYS A 112 -5.62 10.52 -4.90
C CYS A 112 -6.86 9.76 -4.46
N HIS A 113 -7.17 9.78 -3.16
CA HIS A 113 -8.36 9.14 -2.64
C HIS A 113 -9.64 9.84 -3.11
N ASN A 114 -9.78 11.14 -2.82
CA ASN A 114 -11.02 11.88 -3.02
C ASN A 114 -11.35 12.11 -4.50
N GLN A 115 -10.34 12.22 -5.35
CA GLN A 115 -10.51 12.47 -6.79
C GLN A 115 -10.28 11.22 -7.65
N HIS A 116 -10.13 10.06 -7.02
CA HIS A 116 -9.92 8.78 -7.71
C HIS A 116 -8.74 8.85 -8.69
N ARG A 117 -7.57 9.29 -8.21
CA ARG A 117 -6.34 9.46 -9.00
C ARG A 117 -5.26 8.47 -8.60
N CYS A 118 -4.44 8.10 -9.57
CA CYS A 118 -3.35 7.16 -9.41
C CYS A 118 -2.27 7.74 -8.49
N TRP A 119 -1.89 6.95 -7.48
CA TRP A 119 -0.85 7.32 -6.53
C TRP A 119 0.52 7.59 -7.19
N LEU A 120 0.78 6.96 -8.33
CA LEU A 120 2.05 7.06 -9.04
C LEU A 120 2.09 8.12 -10.15
N CYS A 121 1.08 8.19 -11.03
CA CYS A 121 1.10 9.16 -12.14
C CYS A 121 0.18 10.38 -11.95
N GLY A 122 -0.73 10.37 -10.98
CA GLY A 122 -1.68 11.47 -10.73
C GLY A 122 -2.88 11.55 -11.69
N GLU A 123 -2.95 10.69 -12.71
CA GLU A 123 -4.09 10.62 -13.63
C GLU A 123 -5.30 9.90 -13.01
N LYS A 124 -6.51 10.11 -13.57
CA LYS A 124 -7.75 9.46 -13.11
C LYS A 124 -7.67 7.94 -13.25
N LEU A 125 -8.07 7.23 -12.20
CA LEU A 125 -8.15 5.78 -12.15
C LEU A 125 -9.40 5.25 -12.85
N GLY A 126 -9.24 4.09 -13.49
CA GLY A 126 -10.35 3.30 -14.01
C GLY A 126 -10.89 2.33 -12.97
N LYS A 127 -11.69 1.36 -13.43
CA LYS A 127 -12.36 0.37 -12.57
C LYS A 127 -11.40 -0.59 -11.86
N TYR A 128 -10.29 -0.94 -12.51
CA TYR A 128 -9.28 -1.83 -11.94
C TYR A 128 -8.16 -0.99 -11.33
N MET A 129 -7.97 -1.19 -10.03
CA MET A 129 -7.05 -0.44 -9.19
C MET A 129 -6.01 -1.40 -8.62
N ALA A 130 -4.76 -0.96 -8.59
CA ALA A 130 -3.65 -1.76 -8.10
C ALA A 130 -3.02 -1.14 -6.86
N PHE A 131 -2.77 -1.96 -5.84
CA PHE A 131 -1.99 -1.59 -4.66
C PHE A 131 -0.63 -2.28 -4.74
N VAL A 132 0.46 -1.52 -4.54
CA VAL A 132 1.81 -2.09 -4.41
C VAL A 132 2.05 -2.33 -2.92
N ILE A 133 2.03 -3.59 -2.50
CA ILE A 133 2.02 -3.96 -1.09
C ILE A 133 3.02 -5.06 -0.77
N GLY A 134 3.37 -5.21 0.51
CA GLY A 134 4.13 -6.35 1.00
C GLY A 134 3.24 -7.57 1.32
N PRO A 135 3.83 -8.75 1.57
CA PRO A 135 3.07 -9.98 1.86
C PRO A 135 2.15 -9.86 3.09
N MET A 136 2.57 -9.14 4.12
CA MET A 136 1.76 -8.99 5.35
C MET A 136 0.51 -8.15 5.09
N CYS A 137 0.57 -7.22 4.13
CA CYS A 137 -0.59 -6.46 3.69
C CYS A 137 -1.60 -7.34 2.92
N ALA A 138 -1.13 -8.39 2.24
CA ALA A 138 -2.00 -9.37 1.58
C ALA A 138 -2.78 -10.23 2.60
N VAL A 139 -2.17 -10.49 3.76
CA VAL A 139 -2.81 -11.18 4.89
C VAL A 139 -3.85 -10.28 5.54
N ASN A 140 -3.42 -9.09 6.00
CA ASN A 140 -4.26 -8.20 6.80
C ASN A 140 -5.21 -7.31 5.95
N ARG A 141 -5.11 -7.35 4.62
CA ARG A 141 -5.89 -6.56 3.65
C ARG A 141 -5.90 -5.06 3.94
N THR A 142 -4.76 -4.54 4.32
CA THR A 142 -4.59 -3.12 4.66
C THR A 142 -3.41 -2.53 3.89
N SER A 143 -3.62 -1.34 3.32
CA SER A 143 -2.60 -0.51 2.67
C SER A 143 -2.54 0.86 3.34
N SER A 144 -1.34 1.41 3.49
CA SER A 144 -1.13 2.80 3.90
C SER A 144 -1.17 3.78 2.73
N GLU A 145 -1.31 3.28 1.50
CA GLU A 145 -1.24 4.06 0.28
C GLU A 145 -2.49 3.86 -0.58
N PRO A 146 -2.98 4.93 -1.26
CA PRO A 146 -4.05 4.84 -2.25
C PRO A 146 -3.69 3.97 -3.46
N PRO A 147 -4.68 3.57 -4.28
CA PRO A 147 -4.43 2.75 -5.45
C PRO A 147 -3.70 3.49 -6.60
N SER A 148 -3.16 2.70 -7.51
CA SER A 148 -2.51 3.09 -8.76
C SER A 148 -3.14 2.39 -9.96
N HIS A 149 -2.82 2.84 -11.18
CA HIS A 149 -3.05 2.03 -12.38
C HIS A 149 -2.20 0.76 -12.32
N VAL A 150 -2.69 -0.30 -12.96
CA VAL A 150 -2.03 -1.62 -12.95
C VAL A 150 -0.62 -1.56 -13.55
N ASP A 151 -0.45 -0.87 -14.67
CA ASP A 151 0.85 -0.71 -15.35
C ASP A 151 1.83 0.15 -14.54
N CYS A 152 1.36 1.24 -13.92
CA CYS A 152 2.17 2.01 -12.97
C CYS A 152 2.62 1.18 -11.78
N ALA A 153 1.72 0.40 -11.19
CA ALA A 153 2.03 -0.45 -10.05
C ALA A 153 3.05 -1.54 -10.41
N LYS A 154 2.90 -2.18 -11.58
CA LYS A 154 3.87 -3.15 -12.12
C LYS A 154 5.24 -2.51 -12.33
N PHE A 155 5.28 -1.33 -12.95
CA PHE A 155 6.53 -0.59 -13.13
C PHE A 155 7.18 -0.25 -11.78
N ALA A 156 6.42 0.25 -10.81
CA ALA A 156 6.97 0.56 -9.48
C ALA A 156 7.54 -0.68 -8.78
N ALA A 157 6.81 -1.80 -8.81
CA ALA A 157 7.26 -3.06 -8.21
C ALA A 157 8.53 -3.62 -8.87
N SER A 158 8.72 -3.40 -10.18
CA SER A 158 9.90 -3.88 -10.91
C SER A 158 11.08 -2.91 -10.91
N ALA A 159 10.82 -1.61 -10.93
CA ALA A 159 11.83 -0.57 -11.15
C ALA A 159 12.31 0.11 -9.86
N CYS A 160 11.50 0.13 -8.79
CA CYS A 160 11.84 0.87 -7.58
C CYS A 160 13.04 0.23 -6.86
N PRO A 161 14.16 0.96 -6.64
CA PRO A 161 15.33 0.40 -5.96
C PRO A 161 15.05 -0.08 -4.53
N PHE A 162 14.01 0.45 -3.86
CA PHE A 162 13.63 0.02 -2.52
C PHE A 162 12.90 -1.33 -2.53
N LEU A 163 12.07 -1.58 -3.55
CA LEU A 163 11.30 -2.81 -3.69
C LEU A 163 12.10 -3.92 -4.39
N ALA A 164 12.85 -3.56 -5.44
CA ALA A 164 13.58 -4.51 -6.27
C ALA A 164 14.95 -4.90 -5.69
N ARG A 165 15.37 -4.38 -4.53
CA ARG A 165 16.64 -4.76 -3.88
C ARG A 165 16.35 -5.31 -2.48
N PRO A 166 16.49 -6.62 -2.23
CA PRO A 166 16.14 -7.24 -0.95
C PRO A 166 16.88 -6.67 0.27
N LYS A 167 18.08 -6.10 0.05
CA LYS A 167 18.90 -5.47 1.10
C LYS A 167 18.70 -3.97 1.22
N ALA A 168 17.77 -3.37 0.48
CA ALA A 168 17.49 -1.94 0.62
C ALA A 168 16.91 -1.67 2.01
N VAL A 169 17.53 -0.72 2.72
CA VAL A 169 17.09 -0.23 4.02
C VAL A 169 16.53 1.17 3.85
N ARG A 170 15.45 1.48 4.59
CA ARG A 170 14.88 2.83 4.60
C ARG A 170 15.87 3.76 5.27
N ARG A 171 16.32 4.80 4.56
CA ARG A 171 17.22 5.81 5.11
C ARG A 171 16.42 6.80 5.94
N ASP A 172 16.86 7.06 7.16
CA ASP A 172 16.27 8.00 8.11
C ASP A 172 17.10 9.28 8.32
N SER A 173 18.37 9.26 7.90
CA SER A 173 19.28 10.40 8.04
C SER A 173 18.79 11.65 7.30
N GLY A 174 18.73 12.79 7.99
CA GLY A 174 18.33 14.07 7.40
C GLY A 174 16.93 14.02 6.77
N LEU A 175 16.00 13.29 7.38
CA LEU A 175 14.59 13.39 7.02
C LEU A 175 14.05 14.78 7.45
N PRO A 176 13.21 15.45 6.63
CA PRO A 176 12.59 16.72 6.98
C PRO A 176 11.82 16.63 8.31
N GLU A 177 11.84 17.71 9.09
CA GLU A 177 11.14 17.80 10.38
C GLU A 177 9.62 17.81 10.20
N GLU A 178 9.14 18.42 9.11
CA GLU A 178 7.71 18.57 8.81
C GLU A 178 7.08 17.31 8.21
N ARG A 179 7.80 16.19 8.16
CA ARG A 179 7.27 14.94 7.61
C ARG A 179 6.16 14.39 8.50
N VAL A 180 5.22 13.71 7.87
CA VAL A 180 4.17 12.94 8.55
C VAL A 180 4.42 11.48 8.28
N ASP A 181 4.63 10.70 9.33
CA ASP A 181 4.77 9.26 9.23
C ASP A 181 3.44 8.61 8.83
N PRO A 182 3.47 7.52 8.04
CA PRO A 182 2.26 6.83 7.63
C PRO A 182 1.53 6.24 8.85
N ALA A 183 0.21 6.17 8.76
CA ALA A 183 -0.63 5.54 9.77
C ALA A 183 -0.32 4.04 9.91
N GLY A 184 -0.64 3.49 11.09
CA GLY A 184 -0.48 2.06 11.38
C GLY A 184 0.92 1.65 11.85
N LEU A 185 1.08 0.35 12.13
CA LEU A 185 2.33 -0.23 12.59
C LEU A 185 3.07 -0.87 11.41
N GLY A 186 4.17 -0.25 10.99
CA GLY A 186 5.07 -0.81 9.99
C GLY A 186 5.92 -1.94 10.58
N ILE A 187 6.16 -2.99 9.79
CA ILE A 187 7.17 -4.01 10.11
C ILE A 187 8.49 -3.53 9.50
N PRO A 188 9.52 -3.16 10.30
CA PRO A 188 10.73 -2.52 9.81
C PRO A 188 11.71 -3.54 9.21
N ARG A 189 11.25 -4.32 8.22
CA ARG A 189 12.07 -5.24 7.43
C ARG A 189 11.79 -5.06 5.95
N ASN A 190 12.78 -5.37 5.11
CA ASN A 190 12.54 -5.53 3.69
C ASN A 190 11.95 -6.94 3.46
N PRO A 191 10.75 -7.07 2.89
CA PRO A 191 10.15 -8.37 2.65
C PRO A 191 10.85 -9.17 1.55
N GLY A 192 11.74 -8.57 0.75
CA GLY A 192 12.39 -9.21 -0.40
C GLY A 192 11.45 -9.47 -1.59
N VAL A 193 10.13 -9.32 -1.38
CA VAL A 193 9.10 -9.46 -2.41
C VAL A 193 8.10 -8.31 -2.32
N ALA A 194 7.56 -7.91 -3.46
CA ALA A 194 6.46 -6.96 -3.59
C ALA A 194 5.29 -7.61 -4.31
N LEU A 195 4.08 -7.15 -4.03
CA LEU A 195 2.85 -7.64 -4.62
C LEU A 195 2.08 -6.48 -5.24
N VAL A 196 1.76 -6.62 -6.53
CA VAL A 196 0.74 -5.82 -7.19
C VAL A 196 -0.60 -6.52 -6.99
N TRP A 197 -1.41 -5.96 -6.09
CA TRP A 197 -2.75 -6.42 -5.75
C TRP A 197 -3.80 -5.66 -6.56
N VAL A 198 -4.38 -6.29 -7.58
CA VAL A 198 -5.41 -5.68 -8.43
C VAL A 198 -6.79 -6.00 -7.88
N THR A 199 -7.59 -4.99 -7.60
CA THR A 199 -8.96 -5.12 -7.11
C THR A 199 -9.87 -4.05 -7.73
N ARG A 200 -11.17 -4.16 -7.49
CA ARG A 200 -12.18 -3.17 -7.90
C ARG A 200 -12.74 -2.36 -6.74
N GLU A 201 -12.43 -2.75 -5.51
CA GLU A 201 -13.00 -2.14 -4.33
C GLU A 201 -11.94 -1.92 -3.26
N TYR A 202 -12.07 -0.79 -2.58
CA TYR A 202 -11.32 -0.49 -1.37
C TYR A 202 -12.14 0.48 -0.53
N LYS A 203 -11.86 0.54 0.76
CA LYS A 203 -12.52 1.47 1.69
C LYS A 203 -11.47 2.13 2.59
N ALA A 204 -11.46 3.46 2.61
CA ALA A 204 -10.67 4.21 3.59
C ALA A 204 -11.26 4.04 5.00
N PHE A 205 -10.40 3.94 6.01
CA PHE A 205 -10.78 3.93 7.41
C PHE A 205 -9.75 4.66 8.27
N ARG A 206 -10.19 5.18 9.42
CA ARG A 206 -9.30 5.87 10.36
C ARG A 206 -8.49 4.88 11.18
N ALA A 207 -7.22 5.19 11.36
CA ALA A 207 -6.30 4.48 12.23
C ALA A 207 -5.50 5.49 13.08
N PRO A 208 -4.88 5.06 14.18
CA PRO A 208 -3.91 5.89 14.88
C PRO A 208 -2.85 6.42 13.90
N GLY A 209 -2.64 7.74 13.89
CA GLY A 209 -1.69 8.39 12.99
C GLY A 209 -2.21 8.76 11.60
N GLY A 210 -3.45 8.42 11.22
CA GLY A 210 -4.04 8.90 9.96
C GLY A 210 -5.06 7.96 9.31
N VAL A 211 -4.97 7.80 7.99
CA VAL A 211 -5.90 7.01 7.18
C VAL A 211 -5.19 5.77 6.64
N LEU A 212 -5.91 4.65 6.66
CA LEU A 212 -5.53 3.40 6.01
C LEU A 212 -6.62 2.97 5.04
N PHE A 213 -6.27 2.08 4.11
CA PHE A 213 -7.17 1.56 3.10
C PHE A 213 -7.36 0.06 3.28
N ARG A 214 -8.60 -0.37 3.51
CA ARG A 214 -8.98 -1.77 3.46
C ARG A 214 -9.18 -2.17 2.01
N ILE A 215 -8.39 -3.12 1.53
CA ILE A 215 -8.42 -3.57 0.13
C ILE A 215 -9.36 -4.76 -0.03
N GLY A 216 -10.15 -4.76 -1.10
CA GLY A 216 -11.06 -5.85 -1.45
C GLY A 216 -10.35 -7.10 -1.93
N ASP A 217 -11.15 -8.07 -2.36
CA ASP A 217 -10.63 -9.29 -2.97
C ASP A 217 -9.94 -9.02 -4.31
N PRO A 218 -8.90 -9.81 -4.65
CA PRO A 218 -8.12 -9.54 -5.83
C PRO A 218 -8.80 -10.12 -7.06
N GLU A 219 -8.82 -9.34 -8.12
CA GLU A 219 -9.06 -9.80 -9.48
C GLU A 219 -7.79 -10.43 -10.07
N GLN A 220 -6.62 -9.92 -9.65
CA GLN A 220 -5.32 -10.41 -10.07
C GLN A 220 -4.26 -10.09 -9.01
N THR A 221 -3.29 -11.00 -8.87
CA THR A 221 -2.09 -10.79 -8.06
C THR A 221 -0.85 -11.04 -8.89
N ILE A 222 0.07 -10.07 -8.92
CA ILE A 222 1.37 -10.21 -9.58
C ILE A 222 2.47 -10.00 -8.54
N TRP A 223 3.28 -11.03 -8.33
CA TRP A 223 4.35 -11.03 -7.34
C TRP A 223 5.70 -10.75 -7.99
N TYR A 224 6.49 -9.90 -7.33
CA TYR A 224 7.82 -9.51 -7.76
C TYR A 224 8.86 -9.81 -6.69
N ALA A 225 10.01 -10.30 -7.11
CA ALA A 225 11.23 -10.45 -6.32
C ALA A 225 12.37 -9.90 -7.17
N GLU A 226 13.19 -9.01 -6.62
CA GLU A 226 14.35 -8.46 -7.37
C GLU A 226 14.01 -7.84 -8.74
N GLY A 227 12.79 -7.32 -8.88
CA GLY A 227 12.29 -6.74 -10.12
C GLY A 227 11.76 -7.72 -11.17
N ARG A 228 11.95 -9.03 -10.98
CA ARG A 228 11.37 -10.12 -11.80
C ARG A 228 10.14 -10.73 -11.14
N ALA A 229 9.46 -11.64 -11.82
CA ALA A 229 8.40 -12.44 -11.20
C ALA A 229 8.96 -13.26 -10.01
N ALA A 230 8.25 -13.23 -8.89
CA ALA A 230 8.63 -14.00 -7.70
C ALA A 230 8.17 -15.46 -7.83
N THR A 231 8.96 -16.38 -7.28
CA THR A 231 8.53 -17.77 -7.11
C THR A 231 7.63 -17.93 -5.90
N ARG A 232 6.95 -19.07 -5.81
CA ARG A 232 6.14 -19.38 -4.62
C ARG A 232 6.99 -19.48 -3.36
N GLU A 233 8.17 -20.07 -3.47
CA GLU A 233 9.10 -20.27 -2.37
C GLU A 233 9.58 -18.93 -1.80
N GLU A 234 9.89 -17.95 -2.66
CA GLU A 234 10.27 -16.60 -2.26
C GLU A 234 9.14 -15.90 -1.48
N VAL A 235 7.91 -16.00 -1.97
CA VAL A 235 6.72 -15.44 -1.31
C VAL A 235 6.47 -16.13 0.04
N MET A 236 6.50 -17.47 0.06
CA MET A 236 6.30 -18.26 1.28
C MET A 236 7.36 -17.95 2.33
N HIS A 237 8.63 -17.86 1.95
CA HIS A 237 9.72 -17.50 2.85
C HIS A 237 9.50 -16.10 3.46
N SER A 238 9.12 -15.13 2.65
CA SER A 238 8.82 -13.78 3.15
C SER A 238 7.63 -13.76 4.11
N VAL A 239 6.61 -14.59 3.87
CA VAL A 239 5.45 -14.72 4.74
C VAL A 239 5.84 -15.37 6.07
N GLN A 240 6.52 -16.51 6.03
CA GLN A 240 6.95 -17.25 7.22
C GLN A 240 7.83 -16.41 8.16
N THR A 241 8.72 -15.59 7.59
CA THR A 241 9.59 -14.69 8.37
C THR A 241 8.86 -13.44 8.89
N GLY A 242 7.70 -13.09 8.33
CA GLY A 242 6.90 -11.94 8.77
C GLY A 242 5.77 -12.27 9.74
N LEU A 243 5.21 -13.48 9.64
CA LEU A 243 4.05 -13.90 10.44
C LEU A 243 4.26 -13.81 11.95
N PRO A 244 5.44 -14.13 12.53
CA PRO A 244 5.64 -14.03 13.97
C PRO A 244 5.24 -12.67 14.53
N SER A 245 5.59 -11.56 13.87
CA SER A 245 5.20 -10.22 14.33
C SER A 245 3.68 -9.97 14.30
N LEU A 246 2.94 -10.63 13.41
CA LEU A 246 1.47 -10.55 13.39
C LEU A 246 0.85 -11.44 14.47
N TYR A 247 1.41 -12.63 14.70
CA TYR A 247 0.97 -13.52 15.77
C TYR A 247 1.23 -12.90 17.15
N ASP A 248 2.38 -12.27 17.38
CA ASP A 248 2.66 -11.56 18.63
C ASP A 248 1.56 -10.53 18.94
N LEU A 249 1.17 -9.73 17.94
CA LEU A 249 0.07 -8.76 18.08
C LEU A 249 -1.29 -9.43 18.29
N ALA A 250 -1.57 -10.54 17.60
CA ALA A 250 -2.82 -11.28 17.74
C ALA A 250 -2.94 -11.92 19.13
N HIS A 251 -1.85 -12.49 19.67
CA HIS A 251 -1.81 -13.06 21.01
C HIS A 251 -2.10 -12.01 22.09
N LEU A 252 -1.60 -10.78 21.94
CA LEU A 252 -1.94 -9.66 22.83
C LEU A 252 -3.43 -9.30 22.81
N GLN A 253 -4.17 -9.71 21.76
CA GLN A 253 -5.59 -9.43 21.57
C GLN A 253 -6.49 -10.63 21.90
N GLY A 254 -5.92 -11.79 22.21
CA GLY A 254 -6.62 -13.00 22.62
C GLY A 254 -6.90 -14.00 21.49
N GLU A 255 -7.44 -15.16 21.85
CA GLU A 255 -7.58 -16.33 20.96
C GLU A 255 -8.40 -16.06 19.70
N ALA A 256 -9.46 -15.24 19.80
CA ALA A 256 -10.28 -14.89 18.64
C ALA A 256 -9.47 -14.16 17.56
N ALA A 257 -8.52 -13.30 17.94
CA ALA A 257 -7.66 -12.60 17.00
C ALA A 257 -6.65 -13.54 16.34
N VAL A 258 -6.17 -14.55 17.07
CA VAL A 258 -5.30 -15.61 16.52
C VAL A 258 -6.05 -16.43 15.47
N MET A 259 -7.29 -16.86 15.76
CA MET A 259 -8.13 -17.59 14.80
C MET A 259 -8.47 -16.76 13.56
N GLU A 260 -8.72 -15.46 13.72
CA GLU A 260 -8.91 -14.55 12.59
C GLU A 260 -7.65 -14.44 11.73
N LEU A 261 -6.47 -14.33 12.37
CA LEU A 261 -5.20 -14.30 11.67
C LEU A 261 -4.95 -15.60 10.88
N ASP A 262 -5.20 -16.77 11.48
CA ASP A 262 -5.09 -18.06 10.78
C ASP A 262 -5.98 -18.10 9.53
N THR A 263 -7.22 -17.63 9.66
CA THR A 263 -8.16 -17.53 8.53
C THR A 263 -7.65 -16.56 7.46
N ALA A 264 -7.10 -15.42 7.86
CA ALA A 264 -6.55 -14.42 6.96
C ALA A 264 -5.31 -14.94 6.21
N VAL A 265 -4.45 -15.70 6.88
CA VAL A 265 -3.29 -16.38 6.28
C VAL A 265 -3.74 -17.41 5.26
N ALA A 266 -4.68 -18.29 5.62
CA ALA A 266 -5.23 -19.29 4.72
C ALA A 266 -5.93 -18.68 3.49
N ARG A 267 -6.52 -17.49 3.62
CA ARG A 267 -7.07 -16.75 2.48
C ARG A 267 -5.98 -16.17 1.59
N ALA A 268 -4.95 -15.55 2.18
CA ALA A 268 -3.87 -14.92 1.42
C ALA A 268 -3.06 -15.93 0.59
N THR A 269 -2.80 -17.12 1.12
CA THR A 269 -1.99 -18.17 0.46
C THR A 269 -2.59 -18.69 -0.85
N ARG A 270 -3.90 -18.52 -1.05
CA ARG A 270 -4.62 -18.82 -2.31
C ARG A 270 -4.19 -17.92 -3.47
N HIS A 271 -3.62 -16.76 -3.17
CA HIS A 271 -3.21 -15.76 -4.15
C HIS A 271 -1.70 -15.72 -4.36
N PHE A 272 -0.97 -16.67 -3.78
CA PHE A 272 0.47 -16.81 -4.01
C PHE A 272 0.71 -17.45 -5.38
N PRO A 273 1.91 -17.26 -5.98
CA PRO A 273 2.26 -17.92 -7.24
C PRO A 273 2.00 -19.43 -7.14
N GLN A 274 1.48 -20.01 -8.22
CA GLN A 274 1.39 -21.47 -8.31
C GLN A 274 2.81 -22.04 -8.30
N HIS A 275 3.00 -23.26 -7.78
CA HIS A 275 4.27 -23.95 -7.97
C HIS A 275 4.52 -24.04 -9.47
N ALA A 276 5.77 -23.80 -9.91
CA ALA A 276 6.14 -24.17 -11.26
C ALA A 276 5.77 -25.64 -11.43
N ALA A 277 5.00 -25.97 -12.46
CA ALA A 277 4.77 -27.37 -12.79
C ALA A 277 6.14 -28.03 -12.89
N ALA A 278 6.36 -29.11 -12.16
CA ALA A 278 7.58 -29.90 -12.29
C ALA A 278 7.77 -30.17 -13.80
N PRO A 279 8.98 -30.02 -14.35
CA PRO A 279 9.19 -30.34 -15.75
C PRO A 279 8.69 -31.77 -15.95
N HIS A 280 7.72 -31.93 -16.85
CA HIS A 280 7.26 -33.24 -17.25
C HIS A 280 8.49 -34.02 -17.71
N LEU A 281 8.91 -34.99 -16.89
CA LEU A 281 9.87 -36.00 -17.31
C LEU A 281 9.12 -36.85 -18.35
N GLY A 282 9.29 -36.49 -19.61
CA GLY A 282 8.95 -37.33 -20.77
C GLY A 282 10.06 -38.32 -21.05
#